data_AF-T0L9C7-F1
#
_entry.id   AF-T0L9C7-F1
#
_cell.length_a   1.000
_cell.length_b   1.000
_cell.length_c   1.000
_cell.angle_alpha   90.00
_cell.angle_beta   90.00
_cell.angle_gamma   90.00
#
_symmetry.space_group_name_H-M   'P 1'
#
loop_
_entity.id
_entity.type
_entity.pdbx_description
1 polymer ?
#
loop_
_entity_poly.entity_id
_entity_poly.type
_entity_poly.pdbx_seq_one_letter_code
_entity_poly.pdbx_strand_id
1 'polypeptide(L)'
;MPRGGWKKANDVFCRSFLTDMEVQEFISRAKQALTRHSDKQYSAREYKLDNNKRRKTETVEKECSLLNGKILLDTLNVFKEKLAILNKTSVEKMERTRKIPLLKVNSIKLDATIKAVQDHVSKHPPHSMSEIARILQAAQICYQETIRKDAKPSKWVESIKCKISLLESMMKLLEKVRVLENSQLKKSTTLRSI
;
A
#
# COMPACT_ATOMS: atom_id res chain seq x y z
N MET A 1 0.01 -17.82 26.82
CA MET A 1 -0.95 -18.42 25.87
C MET A 1 -2.25 -17.62 25.87
N PRO A 2 -2.84 -17.33 24.71
CA PRO A 2 -4.17 -16.74 24.60
C PRO A 2 -5.25 -17.63 25.25
N ARG A 3 -6.42 -17.04 25.57
CA ARG A 3 -7.57 -17.80 26.12
C ARG A 3 -7.95 -18.95 25.18
N GLY A 4 -8.07 -20.16 25.72
CA GLY A 4 -8.36 -21.39 24.96
C GLY A 4 -7.17 -22.03 24.24
N GLY A 5 -6.02 -21.36 24.15
CA GLY A 5 -4.83 -21.90 23.48
C GLY A 5 -4.24 -23.15 24.15
N TRP A 6 -4.33 -23.22 25.49
CA TRP A 6 -3.84 -24.38 26.25
C TRP A 6 -4.60 -25.67 25.95
N LYS A 7 -5.92 -25.59 25.78
CA LYS A 7 -6.75 -26.77 25.45
C LYS A 7 -6.36 -27.34 24.09
N LYS A 8 -6.29 -26.48 23.06
CA LYS A 8 -5.86 -26.89 21.71
C LYS A 8 -4.45 -27.47 21.69
N ALA A 9 -3.53 -26.90 22.46
CA ALA A 9 -2.16 -27.41 22.55
C ALA A 9 -2.10 -28.79 23.23
N ASN A 10 -2.88 -28.99 24.29
CA ASN A 10 -3.03 -30.28 24.95
C ASN A 10 -3.66 -31.30 23.99
N ASP A 11 -4.74 -30.96 23.28
CA ASP A 11 -5.40 -31.86 22.32
C ASP A 11 -4.41 -32.35 21.24
N VAL A 12 -3.57 -31.45 20.71
CA VAL A 12 -2.53 -31.81 19.73
C VAL A 12 -1.45 -32.68 20.36
N PHE A 13 -0.97 -32.34 21.56
CA PHE A 13 0.04 -33.12 22.27
C PHE A 13 -0.45 -34.55 22.56
N CYS A 14 -1.63 -34.67 23.14
CA CYS A 14 -2.26 -35.94 23.47
C CYS A 14 -2.44 -36.81 22.22
N ARG A 15 -2.86 -36.20 21.10
CA ARG A 15 -3.02 -36.87 19.81
C ARG A 15 -1.69 -37.30 19.19
N SER A 16 -0.65 -36.47 19.27
CA SER A 16 0.65 -36.75 18.65
C SER A 16 1.48 -37.77 19.42
N PHE A 17 1.36 -37.78 20.75
CA PHE A 17 2.14 -38.66 21.62
C PHE A 17 1.30 -39.81 22.22
N LEU A 18 0.05 -39.97 21.81
CA LEU A 18 -0.88 -41.01 22.29
C LEU A 18 -0.97 -41.05 23.82
N THR A 19 -1.04 -39.88 24.45
CA THR A 19 -1.12 -39.74 25.91
C THR A 19 -2.43 -39.07 26.27
N ASP A 20 -3.13 -39.58 27.29
CA ASP A 20 -4.28 -38.88 27.87
C ASP A 20 -3.81 -38.11 29.11
N MET A 21 -3.76 -36.79 28.99
CA MET A 21 -3.32 -35.90 30.05
C MET A 21 -4.31 -34.76 30.20
N GLU A 22 -4.76 -34.49 31.43
CA GLU A 22 -5.66 -33.37 31.70
C GLU A 22 -4.97 -32.03 31.38
N VAL A 23 -5.74 -31.08 30.86
CA VAL A 23 -5.22 -29.75 30.46
C VAL A 23 -4.48 -29.05 31.60
N GLN A 24 -4.94 -29.19 32.85
CA GLN A 24 -4.28 -28.58 34.01
C GLN A 24 -2.93 -29.21 34.30
N GLU A 25 -2.83 -30.54 34.21
CA GLU A 25 -1.57 -31.26 34.41
C GLU A 25 -0.57 -30.90 33.31
N PHE A 26 -1.03 -30.81 32.05
CA PHE A 26 -0.21 -30.37 30.93
C PHE A 26 0.32 -28.94 31.12
N ILE A 27 -0.50 -28.01 31.59
CA ILE A 27 -0.07 -26.64 31.90
C ILE A 27 0.99 -26.66 33.01
N SER A 28 0.78 -27.45 34.07
CA SER A 28 1.72 -27.54 35.19
C SER A 28 3.08 -28.07 34.76
N ARG A 29 3.10 -29.19 34.02
CA ARG A 29 4.33 -29.78 33.48
C ARG A 29 5.04 -28.85 32.51
N ALA A 30 4.30 -28.16 31.63
CA ALA A 30 4.87 -27.19 30.71
C ALA A 30 5.51 -26.00 31.44
N LYS A 31 4.84 -25.48 32.48
CA LYS A 31 5.40 -24.42 33.34
C LYS A 31 6.65 -24.89 34.07
N GLN A 32 6.61 -26.09 34.66
CA GLN A 32 7.75 -26.66 35.37
C GLN A 32 8.95 -26.87 34.44
N ALA A 33 8.73 -27.37 33.22
CA ALA A 33 9.78 -27.52 32.22
C ALA A 33 10.44 -26.18 31.86
N LEU A 34 9.65 -25.09 31.83
CA LEU A 34 10.15 -23.76 31.55
C LEU A 34 10.88 -23.13 32.75
N THR A 35 10.53 -23.49 34.00
CA THR A 35 11.14 -22.92 35.21
C THR A 35 12.29 -23.76 35.77
N ARG A 36 12.47 -25.02 35.34
CA ARG A 36 13.45 -26.00 35.86
C ARG A 36 14.91 -25.52 35.95
N HIS A 37 15.30 -24.50 35.18
CA HIS A 37 16.65 -23.95 35.18
C HIS A 37 16.77 -22.53 35.74
N SER A 38 15.67 -21.88 36.13
CA SER A 38 15.70 -20.45 36.49
C SER A 38 14.86 -20.05 37.71
N ASP A 39 14.06 -20.95 38.30
CA ASP A 39 13.19 -20.78 39.48
C ASP A 39 12.30 -19.51 39.52
N LYS A 40 12.30 -18.69 38.46
CA LYS A 40 11.57 -17.43 38.37
C LYS A 40 10.55 -17.50 37.24
N GLN A 41 9.28 -17.28 37.60
CA GLN A 41 8.25 -17.00 36.60
C GLN A 41 8.38 -15.54 36.17
N TYR A 42 8.79 -15.33 34.91
CA TYR A 42 8.87 -13.97 34.36
C TYR A 42 7.48 -13.35 34.27
N SER A 43 7.29 -12.20 34.92
CA SER A 43 6.11 -11.37 34.73
C SER A 43 6.07 -10.80 33.31
N ALA A 44 4.88 -10.47 32.80
CA ALA A 44 4.73 -9.77 31.52
C ALA A 44 5.53 -8.45 31.45
N ARG A 45 5.77 -7.80 32.60
CA ARG A 45 6.63 -6.61 32.70
C ARG A 45 8.11 -6.94 32.53
N GLU A 46 8.58 -8.01 33.17
CA GLU A 46 9.98 -8.43 33.10
C GLU A 46 10.31 -9.02 31.74
N TYR A 47 9.37 -9.78 31.15
CA TYR A 47 9.51 -10.26 29.77
C TYR A 47 9.77 -9.08 28.84
N LYS A 48 9.03 -7.97 28.93
CA LYS A 48 9.22 -6.77 28.07
C LYS A 48 10.62 -6.15 28.18
N LEU A 49 11.33 -6.33 29.29
CA LEU A 49 12.70 -5.82 29.48
C LEU A 49 13.80 -6.80 29.04
N ASP A 50 13.46 -8.05 28.74
CA ASP A 50 14.43 -9.06 28.30
C ASP A 50 15.05 -8.74 26.94
N ASN A 51 16.38 -8.66 26.89
CA ASN A 51 17.16 -8.38 25.68
C ASN A 51 17.31 -9.61 24.76
N ASN A 52 17.01 -10.81 25.25
CA ASN A 52 17.10 -12.07 24.49
C ASN A 52 15.81 -12.43 23.75
N LYS A 53 14.86 -11.49 23.60
CA LYS A 53 13.66 -11.73 22.78
C LYS A 53 14.02 -12.02 21.33
N ARG A 54 13.38 -13.04 20.76
CA ARG A 54 13.40 -13.31 19.32
C ARG A 54 12.97 -12.04 18.58
N ARG A 55 13.91 -11.39 17.90
CA ARG A 55 13.65 -10.19 17.10
C ARG A 55 12.68 -10.52 15.97
N LYS A 56 11.78 -9.59 15.64
CA LYS A 56 10.90 -9.73 14.47
C LYS A 56 11.76 -9.89 13.21
N THR A 57 11.26 -10.69 12.27
CA THR A 57 11.95 -11.08 11.02
C THR A 57 12.36 -9.86 10.18
N GLU A 58 13.66 -9.73 9.88
CA GLU A 58 14.34 -8.63 9.16
C GLU A 58 13.87 -8.40 7.70
N THR A 59 13.14 -9.33 7.09
CA THR A 59 12.87 -9.31 5.64
C THR A 59 11.95 -8.16 5.21
N VAL A 60 10.95 -7.81 6.01
CA VAL A 60 10.04 -6.67 5.72
C VAL A 60 10.75 -5.32 5.91
N GLU A 61 11.71 -5.24 6.82
CA GLU A 61 12.45 -4.00 7.12
C GLU A 61 13.41 -3.64 5.97
N LYS A 62 14.08 -4.63 5.38
CA LYS A 62 15.00 -4.43 4.23
C LYS A 62 14.28 -3.92 2.99
N GLU A 63 13.12 -4.48 2.65
CA GLU A 63 12.33 -4.03 1.49
C GLU A 63 11.72 -2.63 1.71
N CYS A 64 11.22 -2.35 2.92
CA CYS A 64 10.75 -1.01 3.29
C CYS A 64 11.89 0.03 3.22
N SER A 65 13.11 -0.33 3.61
CA SER A 65 14.27 0.56 3.52
C SER A 65 14.62 0.95 2.08
N LEU A 66 14.55 0.02 1.13
CA LEU A 66 14.86 0.30 -0.27
C LEU A 66 13.80 1.19 -0.93
N LEU A 67 12.51 0.91 -0.69
CA LEU A 67 11.42 1.75 -1.19
C LEU A 67 11.49 3.17 -0.61
N ASN A 68 11.74 3.29 0.69
CA ASN A 68 11.92 4.58 1.35
C ASN A 68 13.16 5.32 0.82
N GLY A 69 14.25 4.60 0.55
CA GLY A 69 15.44 5.15 -0.08
C GLY A 69 15.18 5.69 -1.49
N LYS A 70 14.38 4.98 -2.29
CA LYS A 70 13.95 5.46 -3.61
C LYS A 70 13.09 6.71 -3.50
N ILE A 71 12.09 6.71 -2.60
CA ILE A 71 11.25 7.90 -2.36
C ILE A 71 12.11 9.10 -1.95
N LEU A 72 13.11 8.89 -1.09
CA LEU A 72 14.03 9.94 -0.68
C LEU A 72 14.83 10.49 -1.86
N LEU A 73 15.39 9.62 -2.71
CA LEU A 73 16.17 10.03 -3.87
C LEU A 73 15.31 10.81 -4.89
N ASP A 74 14.11 10.31 -5.19
CA ASP A 74 13.16 10.97 -6.08
C ASP A 74 12.77 12.36 -5.54
N THR A 75 12.48 12.44 -4.23
CA THR A 75 12.15 13.69 -3.55
C THR A 75 13.32 14.68 -3.58
N LEU A 76 14.55 14.22 -3.34
CA LEU A 76 15.76 15.05 -3.41
C LEU A 76 15.97 15.64 -4.82
N ASN A 77 15.75 14.85 -5.86
CA ASN A 77 15.89 15.30 -7.24
C ASN A 77 14.85 16.37 -7.58
N VAL A 78 13.57 16.11 -7.25
CA VAL A 78 12.49 17.09 -7.44
C VAL A 78 12.78 18.38 -6.66
N PHE A 79 13.20 18.28 -5.40
CA PHE A 79 13.52 19.45 -4.57
C PHE A 79 14.62 20.30 -5.21
N LYS A 80 15.73 19.69 -5.64
CA LYS A 80 16.84 20.40 -6.30
C LYS A 80 16.39 21.11 -7.58
N GLU A 81 15.60 20.43 -8.41
CA GLU A 81 15.07 21.00 -9.65
C GLU A 81 14.19 22.23 -9.35
N LYS A 82 13.22 22.09 -8.44
CA LYS A 82 12.30 23.20 -8.11
C LYS A 82 13.02 24.36 -7.43
N LEU A 83 13.99 24.09 -6.55
CA LEU A 83 14.79 25.13 -5.93
C LEU A 83 15.64 25.90 -6.96
N ALA A 84 16.23 25.20 -7.94
CA ALA A 84 17.00 25.84 -9.02
C ALA A 84 16.13 26.77 -9.88
N ILE A 85 14.87 26.40 -10.13
CA ILE A 85 13.90 27.24 -10.83
C ILE A 85 13.54 28.46 -9.97
N LEU A 86 13.25 28.26 -8.69
CA LEU A 86 12.86 29.32 -7.77
C LEU A 86 13.97 30.32 -7.50
N ASN A 87 15.24 29.89 -7.53
CA ASN A 87 16.40 30.79 -7.40
C ASN A 87 16.50 31.81 -8.54
N LYS A 88 15.94 31.51 -9.72
CA LYS A 88 15.88 32.43 -10.87
C LYS A 88 14.65 33.34 -10.83
N THR A 89 13.71 33.07 -9.93
CA THR A 89 12.40 33.75 -9.87
C THR A 89 12.36 34.74 -8.70
N SER A 90 11.73 35.90 -8.91
CA SER A 90 11.45 36.83 -7.81
C SER A 90 10.43 36.24 -6.85
N VAL A 91 10.60 36.47 -5.54
CA VAL A 91 9.70 35.96 -4.49
C VAL A 91 8.27 36.49 -4.67
N GLU A 92 8.11 37.70 -5.19
CA GLU A 92 6.80 38.33 -5.44
C GLU A 92 5.97 37.62 -6.52
N LYS A 93 6.64 36.91 -7.44
CA LYS A 93 6.00 36.19 -8.55
C LYS A 93 5.70 34.72 -8.22
N MET A 94 5.89 34.31 -6.97
CA MET A 94 5.70 32.92 -6.58
C MET A 94 4.22 32.61 -6.34
N GLU A 95 3.71 31.62 -7.07
CA GLU A 95 2.35 31.13 -6.92
C GLU A 95 2.12 30.47 -5.56
N ARG A 96 0.95 30.69 -4.95
CA ARG A 96 0.60 30.04 -3.69
C ARG A 96 0.37 28.55 -3.91
N THR A 97 0.98 27.73 -3.05
CA THR A 97 0.73 26.29 -3.03
C THR A 97 -0.61 25.95 -2.38
N ARG A 98 -1.29 24.93 -2.89
CA ARG A 98 -2.57 24.44 -2.33
C ARG A 98 -2.40 23.89 -0.90
N LYS A 99 -3.35 24.20 0.00
CA LYS A 99 -3.43 23.55 1.33
C LYS A 99 -3.76 22.06 1.21
N ILE A 100 -3.07 21.24 2.00
CA ILE A 100 -3.25 19.79 2.04
C ILE A 100 -3.93 19.42 3.37
N PRO A 101 -5.09 18.75 3.35
CA PRO A 101 -5.75 18.28 4.58
C PRO A 101 -4.87 17.31 5.36
N LEU A 102 -4.86 17.37 6.69
CA LEU A 102 -4.03 16.52 7.56
C LEU A 102 -4.23 15.02 7.27
N LEU A 103 -5.48 14.60 7.03
CA LEU A 103 -5.81 13.21 6.73
C LEU A 103 -5.22 12.70 5.40
N LYS A 104 -4.79 13.60 4.51
CA LYS A 104 -4.17 13.26 3.22
C LYS A 104 -2.64 13.36 3.26
N VAL A 105 -2.07 13.66 4.41
CA VAL A 105 -0.61 13.76 4.56
C VAL A 105 -0.01 12.36 4.57
N ASN A 106 0.97 12.14 3.69
CA ASN A 106 1.79 10.94 3.67
C ASN A 106 3.07 11.22 4.47
N SER A 107 3.19 10.59 5.64
CA SER A 107 4.32 10.80 6.55
C SER A 107 5.67 10.49 5.91
N ILE A 108 5.77 9.39 5.15
CA ILE A 108 7.04 8.97 4.52
C ILE A 108 7.53 10.02 3.52
N LYS A 109 6.64 10.54 2.67
CA LYS A 109 6.99 11.58 1.68
C LYS A 109 7.27 12.93 2.34
N LEU A 110 6.56 13.24 3.44
CA LEU A 110 6.81 14.43 4.24
C LEU A 110 8.20 14.37 4.87
N ASP A 111 8.55 13.26 5.52
CA ASP A 111 9.87 13.06 6.14
C ASP A 111 10.99 13.13 5.10
N ALA A 112 10.78 12.55 3.91
CA ALA A 112 11.72 12.66 2.80
C ALA A 112 11.92 14.12 2.34
N THR A 113 10.85 14.93 2.33
CA THR A 113 10.91 16.35 1.98
C THR A 113 11.65 17.15 3.05
N ILE A 114 11.35 16.90 4.33
CA ILE A 114 12.04 17.55 5.45
C ILE A 114 13.53 17.23 5.42
N LYS A 115 13.88 15.96 5.17
CA LYS A 115 15.29 15.54 5.05
C LYS A 115 15.99 16.21 3.88
N ALA A 116 15.32 16.36 2.73
CA ALA A 116 15.87 17.08 1.58
C ALA A 116 16.19 18.55 1.90
N VAL A 117 15.30 19.23 2.63
CA VAL A 117 15.51 20.61 3.09
C VAL A 117 16.66 20.67 4.10
N GLN A 118 16.67 19.77 5.08
CA GLN A 118 17.72 19.71 6.10
C GLN A 118 19.11 19.50 5.47
N ASP A 119 19.23 18.55 4.54
CA ASP A 119 20.48 18.27 3.83
C ASP A 119 20.94 19.49 3.01
N HIS A 120 20.01 20.24 2.43
CA HIS A 120 20.33 21.45 1.67
C HIS A 120 20.80 22.58 2.58
N VAL A 121 20.04 22.91 3.63
CA VAL A 121 20.34 23.99 4.58
C VAL A 121 21.62 23.71 5.36
N SER A 122 21.91 22.44 5.68
CA SER A 122 23.16 22.07 6.35
C SER A 122 24.39 22.34 5.47
N LYS A 123 24.24 22.26 4.14
CA LYS A 123 25.33 22.52 3.18
C LYS A 123 25.39 23.99 2.74
N HIS A 124 24.23 24.63 2.64
CA HIS A 124 24.07 26.00 2.19
C HIS A 124 23.09 26.72 3.13
N PRO A 125 23.56 27.19 4.29
CA PRO A 125 22.73 27.94 5.22
C PRO A 125 22.16 29.18 4.54
N PRO A 126 20.85 29.46 4.65
CA PRO A 126 20.27 30.66 4.06
C PRO A 126 20.73 31.91 4.81
N HIS A 127 21.06 32.97 4.07
CA HIS A 127 21.54 34.23 4.61
C HIS A 127 20.50 35.35 4.54
N SER A 128 19.38 35.13 3.83
CA SER A 128 18.32 36.12 3.66
C SER A 128 16.92 35.52 3.84
N MET A 129 15.96 36.37 4.24
CA MET A 129 14.55 35.95 4.34
C MET A 129 13.99 35.52 2.99
N SER A 130 14.45 36.14 1.91
CA SER A 130 14.10 35.76 0.54
C SER A 130 14.53 34.33 0.23
N GLU A 131 15.76 33.93 0.58
CA GLU A 131 16.23 32.55 0.40
C GLU A 131 15.41 31.54 1.22
N ILE A 132 15.10 31.88 2.48
CA ILE A 132 14.23 31.06 3.33
C ILE A 132 12.87 30.85 2.66
N ALA A 133 12.26 31.92 2.13
CA ALA A 133 11.00 31.84 1.41
C ALA A 133 11.09 30.92 0.19
N ARG A 134 12.17 31.03 -0.61
CA ARG A 134 12.39 30.12 -1.76
C ARG A 134 12.52 28.67 -1.35
N ILE A 135 13.26 28.38 -0.28
CA ILE A 135 13.47 27.02 0.23
C ILE A 135 12.14 26.42 0.71
N LEU A 136 11.36 27.18 1.49
CA LEU A 136 10.05 26.75 1.98
C LEU A 136 9.07 26.50 0.82
N GLN A 137 9.06 27.40 -0.17
CA GLN A 137 8.23 27.25 -1.36
C GLN A 137 8.65 26.01 -2.17
N ALA A 138 9.95 25.80 -2.37
CA ALA A 138 10.50 24.62 -3.05
C ALA A 138 10.07 23.32 -2.35
N ALA A 139 10.13 23.30 -1.01
CA ALA A 139 9.71 22.16 -0.21
C ALA A 139 8.21 21.87 -0.38
N GLN A 140 7.37 22.90 -0.36
CA GLN A 140 5.93 22.75 -0.55
C GLN A 140 5.59 22.19 -1.94
N ILE A 141 6.20 22.75 -3.00
CA ILE A 141 6.00 22.27 -4.37
C ILE A 141 6.51 20.83 -4.51
N CYS A 142 7.69 20.53 -3.95
CA CYS A 142 8.27 19.20 -3.97
C CYS A 142 7.32 18.17 -3.33
N TYR A 143 6.78 18.48 -2.16
CA TYR A 143 5.80 17.59 -1.52
C TYR A 143 4.54 17.42 -2.38
N GLN A 144 4.03 18.49 -3.01
CA GLN A 144 2.86 18.41 -3.89
C GLN A 144 3.09 17.53 -5.12
N GLU A 145 4.23 17.68 -5.78
CA GLU A 145 4.60 16.87 -6.95
C GLU A 145 4.80 15.41 -6.54
N THR A 146 5.48 15.14 -5.42
CA THR A 146 5.68 13.76 -4.96
C THR A 146 4.37 13.07 -4.56
N ILE A 147 3.36 13.77 -4.05
CA ILE A 147 2.04 13.18 -3.76
C ILE A 147 1.14 13.10 -4.99
N ARG A 148 1.42 13.85 -6.06
CA ARG A 148 0.63 13.86 -7.28
C ARG A 148 0.69 12.47 -7.88
N LYS A 149 -0.46 11.80 -7.93
CA LYS A 149 -0.58 10.56 -8.71
C LYS A 149 -0.74 10.97 -10.16
N ASP A 150 0.05 10.38 -11.05
CA ASP A 150 -0.22 10.48 -12.48
C ASP A 150 -1.67 10.06 -12.73
N ALA A 151 -2.43 10.92 -13.41
CA ALA A 151 -3.76 10.58 -13.83
C ALA A 151 -3.64 9.46 -14.85
N LYS A 152 -3.86 8.21 -14.41
CA LYS A 152 -4.00 7.10 -15.35
C LYS A 152 -5.17 7.43 -16.28
N PRO A 153 -4.99 7.42 -17.61
CA PRO A 153 -6.10 7.58 -18.53
C PRO A 153 -7.20 6.58 -18.17
N SER A 154 -8.42 7.08 -18.00
CA SER A 154 -9.56 6.21 -17.72
C SER A 154 -9.82 5.34 -18.94
N LYS A 155 -9.79 4.01 -18.77
CA LYS A 155 -10.15 3.05 -19.82
C LYS A 155 -11.65 3.01 -20.13
N TRP A 156 -12.42 3.94 -19.57
CA TRP A 156 -13.88 3.95 -19.66
C TRP A 156 -14.34 4.14 -21.10
N VAL A 157 -13.73 5.07 -21.84
CA VAL A 157 -14.10 5.34 -23.23
C VAL A 157 -13.88 4.12 -24.11
N GLU A 158 -12.72 3.47 -24.00
CA GLU A 158 -12.41 2.25 -24.74
C GLU A 158 -13.34 1.09 -24.36
N SER A 159 -13.64 0.94 -23.08
CA SER A 159 -14.54 -0.11 -22.58
C SER A 159 -15.97 0.07 -23.09
N ILE A 160 -16.46 1.32 -23.15
CA ILE A 160 -17.78 1.64 -23.70
C ILE A 160 -17.83 1.38 -25.20
N LYS A 161 -16.83 1.84 -25.96
CA LYS A 161 -16.74 1.57 -27.41
C LYS A 161 -16.72 0.06 -27.71
N CYS A 162 -15.99 -0.72 -26.92
CA CYS A 162 -15.93 -2.17 -27.07
C CYS A 162 -17.30 -2.82 -26.80
N LYS A 163 -18.02 -2.38 -25.75
CA LYS A 163 -19.39 -2.86 -25.47
C LYS A 163 -20.37 -2.52 -26.60
N ILE A 164 -20.31 -1.30 -27.14
CA ILE A 164 -21.18 -0.90 -28.26
C ILE A 164 -20.92 -1.79 -29.48
N SER A 165 -19.66 -1.97 -29.87
CA SER A 165 -19.28 -2.82 -31.01
C SER A 165 -19.72 -4.28 -30.85
N LEU A 166 -19.61 -4.82 -29.63
CA LEU A 166 -20.11 -6.16 -29.31
C LEU A 166 -21.63 -6.25 -29.49
N LEU A 167 -22.38 -5.28 -28.94
CA LEU A 167 -23.84 -5.25 -29.05
C LEU A 167 -24.31 -5.11 -30.51
N GLU A 168 -23.65 -4.26 -31.29
CA GLU A 168 -23.92 -4.13 -32.73
C GLU A 168 -23.68 -5.44 -33.48
N SER A 169 -22.62 -6.17 -33.12
CA SER A 169 -22.32 -7.47 -33.72
C SER A 169 -23.38 -8.52 -33.37
N MET A 170 -23.83 -8.54 -32.12
CA MET A 170 -24.91 -9.42 -31.66
C MET A 170 -26.24 -9.09 -32.35
N MET A 171 -26.59 -7.81 -32.48
CA MET A 171 -27.78 -7.39 -33.23
C MET A 171 -27.74 -7.83 -34.68
N LYS A 172 -26.60 -7.65 -35.37
CA LYS A 172 -26.43 -8.11 -36.76
C LYS A 172 -26.60 -9.63 -36.89
N LEU A 173 -26.16 -10.40 -35.90
CA LEU A 173 -26.32 -11.85 -35.90
C LEU A 173 -27.80 -12.24 -35.73
N LEU A 174 -28.50 -11.63 -34.77
CA LEU A 174 -29.93 -11.86 -34.54
C LEU A 174 -30.77 -11.52 -35.77
N GLU A 175 -30.45 -10.42 -36.45
CA GLU A 175 -31.17 -10.04 -37.68
C GLU A 175 -30.97 -11.08 -38.79
N LYS A 176 -29.75 -11.60 -38.97
CA LYS A 176 -29.48 -12.69 -39.92
C LYS A 176 -30.26 -13.96 -39.58
N VAL A 177 -30.32 -14.35 -38.30
CA VAL A 177 -31.10 -15.51 -37.84
C VAL A 177 -32.58 -15.31 -38.17
N ARG A 178 -33.12 -14.13 -37.88
CA ARG A 178 -34.53 -13.80 -38.17
C ARG A 178 -34.87 -13.86 -39.65
N VAL A 179 -33.99 -13.36 -40.52
CA VAL A 179 -34.13 -13.45 -41.98
C VAL A 179 -34.10 -14.90 -42.44
N LEU A 180 -33.20 -15.73 -41.89
CA LEU A 180 -33.13 -17.15 -42.20
C LEU A 180 -34.40 -17.89 -41.78
N GLU A 181 -34.88 -17.70 -40.55
CA GLU A 181 -36.13 -18.30 -40.06
C GLU A 181 -37.32 -17.93 -40.95
N ASN A 182 -37.46 -16.64 -41.29
CA ASN A 182 -38.51 -16.17 -42.19
C ASN A 182 -38.41 -16.76 -43.60
N SER A 183 -37.20 -16.98 -44.11
CA SER A 183 -36.99 -17.61 -45.43
C SER A 183 -37.33 -19.10 -45.43
N GLN A 184 -37.06 -19.82 -44.33
CA GLN A 184 -37.40 -21.23 -44.17
C GLN A 184 -38.90 -21.43 -43.98
N LEU A 185 -39.56 -20.53 -43.24
CA LEU A 185 -41.01 -20.55 -43.09
C LEU A 185 -41.70 -20.45 -44.45
N LYS A 186 -41.30 -19.45 -45.28
CA LYS A 186 -41.84 -19.25 -46.63
C LYS A 186 -41.67 -20.48 -47.52
N LYS A 187 -40.49 -21.11 -47.52
CA LYS A 187 -40.25 -22.36 -48.29
C LYS A 187 -41.14 -23.52 -47.83
N SER A 188 -41.36 -23.66 -46.52
CA SER A 188 -42.22 -24.72 -45.98
C SER A 188 -43.70 -24.55 -46.33
N THR A 189 -44.16 -23.31 -46.50
CA THR A 189 -45.55 -23.00 -46.87
C THR A 189 -45.79 -23.25 -48.36
N THR A 190 -44.82 -22.92 -49.22
CA THR A 190 -44.91 -23.16 -50.67
C THR A 190 -44.88 -24.65 -51.04
N LEU A 191 -44.17 -25.48 -50.27
CA LEU A 191 -44.13 -26.93 -50.48
C LEU A 191 -45.38 -27.68 -50.01
N ARG A 192 -46.24 -27.05 -49.18
CA ARG A 192 -47.52 -27.63 -48.75
C ARG A 192 -48.71 -27.23 -49.64
N SER A 193 -48.52 -26.32 -50.58
CA SER A 193 -49.56 -25.82 -51.47
C SER A 193 -49.50 -26.40 -52.89
N ILE A 194 -48.69 -27.45 -53.10
CA ILE A 194 -48.60 -28.26 -54.32
C ILE A 194 -49.13 -29.66 -53.96
#